data_AF-A0A814DKB9-F1
#
_entry.id   AF-A0A814DKB9-F1
#
_cell.length_a   1.000
_cell.length_b   1.000
_cell.length_c   1.000
_cell.angle_alpha   90.00
_cell.angle_beta   90.00
_cell.angle_gamma   90.00
#
_symmetry.space_group_name_H-M   'P 1'
#
loop_
_entity.id
_entity.type
_entity.pdbx_description
1 polymer ?
#
loop_
_entity_poly.entity_id
_entity_poly.type
_entity_poly.pdbx_seq_one_letter_code
_entity_poly.pdbx_strand_id
1 'polypeptide(L)'
;MIFTELYTNIKQQAEKSLTNLVKHAYEIENFLKNDFFSNHEIINIENSDASNHHLNLIIQSVQNYLYDFIEIIEHLTVWLELEIPSYNDTNDFCIVVQNEILDEIASMKSNSIAYINQIVDYREQRALANKELFKRPQFDDNYHLISNLDYQLYRNLKLILIDIKSYILRICNILTKNKDLINRQSSCYQHVNSYF
;
A
#
# COMPACT_ATOMS: atom_id res chain seq x y z
N MET A 1 28.62 -13.16 12.49
CA MET A 1 27.77 -14.37 12.52
C MET A 1 26.29 -13.99 12.61
N ILE A 2 25.81 -13.41 13.71
CA ILE A 2 24.40 -13.00 13.88
C ILE A 2 23.94 -11.96 12.83
N PHE A 3 24.74 -10.91 12.59
CA PHE A 3 24.41 -9.88 11.59
C PHE A 3 24.34 -10.46 10.16
N THR A 4 25.25 -11.37 9.83
CA THR A 4 25.34 -12.00 8.50
C THR A 4 24.13 -12.92 8.24
N GLU A 5 23.68 -13.62 9.28
CA GLU A 5 22.47 -14.44 9.26
C GLU A 5 21.22 -13.57 9.12
N LEU A 6 21.12 -12.48 9.89
CA LEU A 6 20.03 -11.51 9.80
C LEU A 6 19.94 -10.88 8.41
N TYR A 7 21.06 -10.44 7.85
CA TYR A 7 21.12 -9.89 6.49
C TYR A 7 20.66 -10.89 5.42
N THR A 8 21.09 -12.15 5.54
CA THR A 8 20.66 -13.23 4.62
C THR A 8 19.16 -13.47 4.70
N ASN A 9 18.59 -13.46 5.91
CA ASN A 9 17.16 -13.60 6.12
C ASN A 9 16.37 -12.43 5.52
N ILE A 10 16.82 -11.19 5.73
CA ILE A 10 16.19 -9.99 5.15
C ILE A 10 16.17 -10.07 3.62
N LYS A 11 17.28 -10.48 3.00
CA LYS A 11 17.38 -10.63 1.55
C LYS A 11 16.42 -11.69 1.01
N GLN A 12 16.37 -12.87 1.63
CA GLN A 12 15.42 -13.93 1.25
C GLN A 12 13.96 -13.49 1.44
N GLN A 13 13.69 -12.73 2.50
CA GLN A 13 12.36 -12.18 2.79
C GLN A 13 11.95 -11.11 1.77
N ALA A 14 12.86 -10.26 1.32
CA ALA A 14 12.62 -9.28 0.26
C ALA A 14 12.31 -9.96 -1.09
N GLU A 15 13.05 -11.00 -1.47
CA GLU A 15 12.82 -11.77 -2.70
C GLU A 15 11.45 -12.47 -2.69
N LYS A 16 11.08 -13.08 -1.55
CA LYS A 16 9.76 -13.68 -1.36
C LYS A 16 8.66 -12.62 -1.43
N SER A 17 8.88 -11.47 -0.80
CA SER A 17 7.95 -10.34 -0.81
C SER A 17 7.71 -9.79 -2.22
N LEU A 18 8.73 -9.75 -3.07
CA LEU A 18 8.58 -9.35 -4.48
C LEU A 18 7.66 -10.29 -5.28
N THR A 19 7.75 -11.60 -5.01
CA THR A 19 6.85 -12.58 -5.64
C THR A 19 5.41 -12.40 -5.16
N ASN A 20 5.23 -12.10 -3.86
CA ASN A 20 3.92 -11.83 -3.28
C ASN A 20 3.27 -10.55 -3.83
N LEU A 21 4.04 -9.50 -4.10
CA LEU A 21 3.54 -8.26 -4.71
C LEU A 21 2.81 -8.51 -6.02
N VAL A 22 3.41 -9.28 -6.94
CA VAL A 22 2.79 -9.58 -8.24
C VAL A 22 1.48 -10.34 -8.06
N LYS A 23 1.44 -11.27 -7.09
CA LYS A 23 0.21 -11.99 -6.73
C LYS A 23 -0.86 -11.03 -6.21
N HIS A 24 -0.51 -10.10 -5.31
CA HIS A 24 -1.42 -9.08 -4.78
C HIS A 24 -2.00 -8.20 -5.90
N ALA A 25 -1.19 -7.75 -6.87
CA ALA A 25 -1.71 -6.97 -7.99
C ALA A 25 -2.75 -7.75 -8.81
N TYR A 26 -2.55 -9.05 -9.02
CA TYR A 26 -3.52 -9.91 -9.70
C TYR A 26 -4.80 -10.10 -8.88
N GLU A 27 -4.69 -10.30 -7.57
CA GLU A 27 -5.84 -10.40 -6.67
C GLU A 27 -6.67 -9.11 -6.66
N ILE A 28 -6.01 -7.95 -6.59
CA ILE A 28 -6.68 -6.64 -6.66
C ILE A 28 -7.39 -6.46 -8.01
N GLU A 29 -6.75 -6.84 -9.12
CA GLU A 29 -7.35 -6.77 -10.46
C GLU A 29 -8.64 -7.60 -10.55
N ASN A 30 -8.63 -8.81 -10.01
CA ASN A 30 -9.81 -9.66 -9.97
C ASN A 30 -10.89 -9.08 -9.04
N PHE A 31 -10.48 -8.59 -7.87
CA PHE A 31 -11.40 -7.95 -6.92
C PHE A 31 -12.11 -6.73 -7.55
N LEU A 32 -11.40 -5.91 -8.31
CA LEU A 32 -11.94 -4.76 -9.04
C LEU A 32 -12.90 -5.15 -10.19
N LYS A 33 -12.70 -6.32 -10.80
CA LYS A 33 -13.54 -6.84 -11.89
C LYS A 33 -14.78 -7.58 -11.42
N ASN A 34 -14.77 -8.03 -10.16
CA ASN A 34 -15.91 -8.74 -9.59
C ASN A 34 -17.12 -7.80 -9.45
N ASP A 35 -18.32 -8.35 -9.63
CA ASP A 35 -19.61 -7.64 -9.44
C ASP A 35 -19.81 -7.13 -8.00
N PHE A 36 -18.89 -7.43 -7.08
CA PHE A 36 -18.83 -6.90 -5.73
C PHE A 36 -18.67 -5.36 -5.68
N PHE A 37 -18.19 -4.74 -6.77
CA PHE A 37 -18.20 -3.29 -6.98
C PHE A 37 -19.34 -2.81 -7.89
N SER A 38 -20.41 -3.58 -8.10
CA SER A 38 -21.52 -3.11 -8.93
C SER A 38 -22.22 -1.92 -8.25
N ASN A 39 -22.32 -0.80 -8.99
CA ASN A 39 -22.76 0.52 -8.48
C ASN A 39 -24.19 0.56 -7.90
N HIS A 40 -24.96 -0.53 -8.01
CA HIS A 40 -26.41 -0.51 -7.85
C HIS A 40 -26.93 -0.85 -6.45
N GLU A 41 -26.13 -1.47 -5.57
CA GLU A 41 -26.62 -1.91 -4.24
C GLU A 41 -26.22 -1.00 -3.07
N ILE A 42 -25.30 -0.06 -3.28
CA ILE A 42 -24.75 0.79 -2.20
C ILE A 42 -25.70 1.94 -1.81
N ILE A 43 -26.69 2.22 -2.68
CA ILE A 43 -27.58 3.39 -2.58
C ILE A 43 -28.86 3.07 -1.79
N ASN A 44 -29.20 1.78 -1.58
CA ASN A 44 -30.42 1.37 -0.89
C ASN A 44 -30.14 0.73 0.47
N ILE A 45 -29.50 1.48 1.35
CA ILE A 45 -29.58 1.14 2.77
C ILE A 45 -30.81 1.84 3.31
N GLU A 46 -31.82 1.05 3.64
CA GLU A 46 -32.93 1.53 4.43
C GLU A 46 -32.35 2.29 5.63
N ASN A 47 -32.76 3.55 5.71
CA ASN A 47 -32.26 4.65 6.52
C ASN A 47 -32.24 4.42 8.06
N SER A 48 -32.26 3.17 8.52
CA SER A 48 -32.29 2.74 9.93
C SER A 48 -31.09 1.90 10.38
N ASP A 49 -30.24 1.41 9.46
CA ASP A 49 -29.16 0.49 9.86
C ASP A 49 -27.93 1.21 10.44
N ALA A 50 -27.47 0.72 11.59
CA ALA A 50 -26.35 1.28 12.34
C ALA A 50 -25.03 1.31 11.53
N SER A 51 -24.89 0.47 10.49
CA SER A 51 -23.69 0.43 9.64
C SER A 51 -23.98 -0.07 8.23
N ASN A 52 -23.20 0.39 7.25
CA ASN A 52 -23.23 -0.12 5.87
C ASN A 52 -22.43 -1.43 5.78
N HIS A 53 -23.12 -2.57 5.89
CA HIS A 53 -22.49 -3.89 5.92
C HIS A 53 -21.71 -4.22 4.64
N HIS A 54 -22.26 -3.91 3.46
CA HIS A 54 -21.57 -4.14 2.20
C HIS A 54 -20.28 -3.32 2.11
N LEU A 55 -20.36 -2.02 2.42
CA LEU A 55 -19.19 -1.15 2.43
C LEU A 55 -18.16 -1.59 3.49
N ASN A 56 -18.59 -2.12 4.65
CA ASN A 56 -17.69 -2.69 5.64
C ASN A 56 -16.90 -3.90 5.11
N LEU A 57 -17.51 -4.78 4.30
CA LEU A 57 -16.81 -5.90 3.66
C LEU A 57 -15.76 -5.40 2.65
N ILE A 58 -16.10 -4.38 1.88
CA ILE A 58 -15.14 -3.74 0.96
C ILE A 58 -14.00 -3.11 1.76
N ILE A 59 -14.30 -2.31 2.79
CA ILE A 59 -13.30 -1.68 3.66
C ILE A 59 -12.33 -2.74 4.21
N GLN A 60 -12.85 -3.84 4.76
CA GLN A 60 -12.01 -4.90 5.31
C GLN A 60 -11.05 -5.48 4.26
N SER A 61 -11.54 -5.73 3.05
CA SER A 61 -10.73 -6.24 1.95
C SER A 61 -9.64 -5.24 1.53
N VAL A 62 -10.00 -3.97 1.36
CA VAL A 62 -9.04 -2.90 0.99
C VAL A 62 -8.01 -2.67 2.08
N GLN A 63 -8.41 -2.69 3.36
CA GLN A 63 -7.49 -2.55 4.49
C GLN A 63 -6.47 -3.68 4.51
N ASN A 64 -6.89 -4.93 4.28
CA ASN A 64 -5.96 -6.06 4.20
C ASN A 64 -4.93 -5.84 3.09
N TYR A 65 -5.36 -5.44 1.88
CA TYR A 65 -4.45 -5.13 0.79
C TYR A 65 -3.48 -3.98 1.12
N LEU A 66 -3.94 -2.95 1.83
CA LEU A 66 -3.10 -1.84 2.28
C LEU A 66 -2.05 -2.28 3.29
N TYR A 67 -2.44 -3.04 4.31
CA TYR A 67 -1.51 -3.51 5.34
C TYR A 67 -0.46 -4.46 4.78
N ASP A 68 -0.89 -5.42 3.96
CA ASP A 68 0.02 -6.34 3.29
C ASP A 68 1.01 -5.58 2.39
N PHE A 69 0.53 -4.60 1.62
CA PHE A 69 1.38 -3.77 0.78
C PHE A 69 2.40 -2.98 1.61
N ILE A 70 1.98 -2.32 2.70
CA ILE A 70 2.85 -1.54 3.58
C ILE A 70 3.93 -2.42 4.22
N GLU A 71 3.56 -3.63 4.67
CA GLU A 71 4.53 -4.58 5.23
C GLU A 71 5.57 -5.00 4.19
N ILE A 72 5.14 -5.29 2.96
CA ILE A 72 6.05 -5.69 1.89
C ILE A 72 7.01 -4.55 1.52
N ILE A 73 6.51 -3.33 1.31
CA ILE A 73 7.38 -2.20 0.96
C ILE A 73 8.37 -1.87 2.07
N GLU A 74 8.03 -2.14 3.34
CA GLU A 74 8.97 -1.98 4.46
C GLU A 74 10.14 -2.96 4.35
N HIS A 75 9.85 -4.24 4.07
CA HIS A 75 10.91 -5.23 3.86
C HIS A 75 11.82 -4.86 2.68
N LEU A 76 11.25 -4.33 1.59
CA LEU A 76 12.02 -3.86 0.44
C LEU A 76 12.87 -2.63 0.77
N THR A 77 12.33 -1.69 1.55
CA THR A 77 13.05 -0.47 1.97
C THR A 77 14.29 -0.83 2.77
N VAL A 78 14.14 -1.66 3.81
CA VAL A 78 15.27 -2.13 4.63
C VAL A 78 16.31 -2.86 3.78
N TRP A 79 15.87 -3.73 2.85
CA TRP A 79 16.79 -4.42 1.97
C TRP A 79 17.57 -3.45 1.07
N LEU A 80 16.89 -2.49 0.42
CA LEU A 80 17.53 -1.51 -0.45
C LEU A 80 18.51 -0.61 0.30
N GLU A 81 18.17 -0.16 1.51
CA GLU A 81 19.06 0.63 2.37
C GLU A 81 20.34 -0.14 2.73
N LEU A 82 20.23 -1.44 3.00
CA LEU A 82 21.39 -2.30 3.32
C LEU A 82 22.31 -2.55 2.12
N GLU A 83 21.81 -2.39 0.88
CA GLU A 83 22.62 -2.50 -0.34
C GLU A 83 23.35 -1.18 -0.66
N ILE A 84 23.05 -0.06 0.02
CA ILE A 84 23.77 1.21 -0.18
C ILE A 84 25.12 1.17 0.57
N PRO A 85 26.26 1.36 -0.12
CA PRO A 85 27.57 1.32 0.51
C PRO A 85 27.86 2.57 1.35
N SER A 86 28.61 2.41 2.45
CA SER A 86 28.90 3.47 3.43
C SER A 86 30.02 4.44 3.04
N TYR A 87 30.83 4.12 2.01
CA TYR A 87 31.90 4.99 1.48
C TYR A 87 32.09 4.72 -0.01
N ASN A 88 32.12 5.77 -0.85
CA ASN A 88 32.40 5.65 -2.27
C ASN A 88 33.18 6.87 -2.77
N ASP A 89 34.41 6.67 -3.26
CA ASP A 89 35.24 7.73 -3.83
C ASP A 89 34.98 7.97 -5.33
N THR A 90 34.17 7.14 -6.00
CA THR A 90 34.08 7.17 -7.48
C THR A 90 32.77 6.68 -8.12
N ASN A 91 31.68 6.40 -7.36
CA ASN A 91 30.47 5.78 -7.91
C ASN A 91 29.14 6.39 -7.42
N ASP A 92 29.06 7.73 -7.42
CA ASP A 92 27.90 8.49 -6.91
C ASP A 92 26.61 8.23 -7.70
N PHE A 93 26.69 7.93 -8.99
CA PHE A 93 25.50 7.77 -9.84
C PHE A 93 24.59 6.63 -9.37
N CYS A 94 25.14 5.46 -9.05
CA CYS A 94 24.34 4.32 -8.60
C CYS A 94 23.68 4.58 -7.25
N ILE A 95 24.39 5.28 -6.35
CA ILE A 95 23.85 5.69 -5.05
C ILE A 95 22.70 6.69 -5.23
N VAL A 96 22.84 7.65 -6.16
CA VAL A 96 21.76 8.59 -6.48
C VAL A 96 20.53 7.85 -6.98
N VAL A 97 20.68 6.93 -7.94
CA VAL A 97 19.55 6.14 -8.45
C VAL A 97 18.90 5.29 -7.34
N GLN A 98 19.69 4.67 -6.46
CA GLN A 98 19.14 3.92 -5.33
C GLN A 98 18.35 4.80 -4.35
N ASN A 99 18.85 6.00 -4.04
CA ASN A 99 18.14 6.95 -3.19
C ASN A 99 16.85 7.44 -3.84
N GLU A 100 16.85 7.72 -5.15
CA GLU A 100 15.63 8.09 -5.87
C GLU A 100 14.56 6.99 -5.81
N ILE A 101 14.98 5.71 -5.89
CA ILE A 101 14.07 4.56 -5.74
C ILE A 101 13.51 4.51 -4.30
N LEU A 102 14.35 4.71 -3.29
CA LEU A 102 13.93 4.74 -1.89
C LEU A 102 12.94 5.87 -1.62
N ASP A 103 13.20 7.07 -2.13
CA ASP A 103 12.31 8.23 -2.01
C ASP A 103 10.95 7.95 -2.66
N GLU A 104 10.95 7.28 -3.81
CA GLU A 104 9.71 6.90 -4.49
C GLU A 104 8.90 5.88 -3.66
N ILE A 105 9.55 4.85 -3.12
CA ILE A 105 8.92 3.85 -2.24
C ILE A 105 8.39 4.51 -0.96
N ALA A 106 9.14 5.43 -0.37
CA ALA A 106 8.74 6.19 0.81
C ALA A 106 7.49 7.05 0.53
N SER A 107 7.41 7.68 -0.64
CA SER A 107 6.21 8.42 -1.08
C SER A 107 5.00 7.50 -1.21
N MET A 108 5.15 6.32 -1.82
CA MET A 108 4.09 5.31 -1.92
C MET A 108 3.60 4.86 -0.54
N LYS A 109 4.52 4.59 0.39
CA LYS A 109 4.19 4.25 1.79
C LYS A 109 3.38 5.35 2.47
N SER A 110 3.81 6.61 2.34
CA SER A 110 3.13 7.76 2.92
C SER A 110 1.69 7.88 2.40
N ASN A 111 1.50 7.72 1.08
CA ASN A 111 0.17 7.74 0.47
C ASN A 111 -0.70 6.59 0.97
N SER A 112 -0.15 5.37 1.10
CA SER A 112 -0.88 4.22 1.64
C SER A 112 -1.33 4.42 3.09
N ILE A 113 -0.50 5.04 3.94
CA ILE A 113 -0.87 5.39 5.31
C ILE A 113 -2.00 6.45 5.31
N ALA A 114 -1.93 7.43 4.41
CA ALA A 114 -2.98 8.43 4.26
C ALA A 114 -4.33 7.81 3.85
N TYR A 115 -4.32 6.77 3.00
CA TYR A 115 -5.53 6.01 2.66
C TYR A 115 -6.14 5.29 3.87
N ILE A 116 -5.32 4.74 4.77
CA ILE A 116 -5.81 4.14 6.02
C ILE A 116 -6.51 5.21 6.89
N ASN A 117 -5.90 6.38 7.04
CA ASN A 117 -6.50 7.48 7.80
C ASN A 117 -7.83 7.93 7.20
N GLN A 118 -7.94 8.00 5.86
CA GLN A 118 -9.20 8.33 5.20
C GLN A 118 -10.34 7.34 5.54
N ILE A 119 -10.02 6.06 5.69
CA ILE A 119 -11.00 5.04 6.09
C ILE A 119 -11.43 5.25 7.55
N VAL A 120 -10.49 5.59 8.43
CA VAL A 120 -10.79 5.90 9.84
C VAL A 120 -11.67 7.15 9.94
N ASP A 121 -11.30 8.22 9.25
CA ASP A 121 -12.05 9.49 9.21
C ASP A 121 -13.49 9.28 8.75
N TYR A 122 -13.71 8.44 7.73
CA TYR A 122 -15.06 8.08 7.31
C TYR A 122 -15.87 7.43 8.44
N ARG A 123 -15.27 6.50 9.21
CA ARG A 123 -15.98 5.83 10.31
C ARG A 123 -16.38 6.84 11.39
N GLU A 124 -15.50 7.77 11.72
CA GLU A 124 -15.77 8.85 12.68
C GLU A 124 -16.87 9.79 12.18
N GLN A 125 -16.75 10.28 10.94
CA GLN A 125 -17.73 11.19 10.33
C GLN A 125 -19.11 10.54 10.21
N ARG A 126 -19.18 9.27 9.80
CA ARG A 126 -20.44 8.53 9.71
C ARG A 126 -21.06 8.30 11.08
N ALA A 127 -20.25 7.98 12.10
CA ALA A 127 -20.75 7.84 13.47
C ALA A 127 -21.33 9.15 14.02
N LEU A 128 -20.70 10.29 13.71
CA LEU A 128 -21.22 11.62 14.04
C LEU A 128 -22.51 11.92 13.29
N ALA A 129 -22.59 11.63 11.99
CA ALA A 129 -23.80 11.81 11.19
C ALA A 129 -24.96 10.96 11.73
N ASN A 130 -24.71 9.69 12.08
CA ASN A 130 -25.68 8.81 12.74
C ASN A 130 -26.18 9.41 14.06
N LYS A 131 -25.26 9.94 14.89
CA LYS A 131 -25.62 10.55 16.17
C LYS A 131 -26.53 11.76 16.00
N GLU A 132 -26.28 12.60 14.99
CA GLU A 132 -27.15 13.74 14.68
C GLU A 132 -28.49 13.30 14.12
N LEU A 133 -28.53 12.26 13.28
CA LEU A 133 -29.75 11.65 12.79
C LEU A 133 -30.64 11.15 13.94
N PHE A 134 -30.07 10.40 14.89
CA PHE A 134 -30.79 9.90 16.07
C PHE A 134 -31.37 11.03 16.93
N LYS A 135 -30.66 12.15 17.05
CA LYS A 135 -31.14 13.32 17.81
C LYS A 135 -32.27 14.06 17.09
N ARG A 136 -32.24 14.09 15.76
CA ARG A 136 -33.14 14.91 14.95
C ARG A 136 -33.56 14.19 13.65
N PRO A 137 -34.42 13.15 13.75
CA PRO A 137 -34.82 12.33 12.61
C PRO A 137 -35.68 13.07 11.59
N GLN A 138 -36.27 14.22 11.96
CA GLN A 138 -37.12 15.02 11.08
C GLN A 138 -36.35 15.82 10.01
N PHE A 139 -35.01 15.86 10.07
CA PHE A 139 -34.20 16.55 9.07
C PHE A 139 -33.65 15.56 8.06
N ASP A 140 -34.24 15.58 6.86
CA ASP A 140 -33.88 14.68 5.77
C ASP A 140 -32.41 14.80 5.34
N ASP A 141 -31.81 15.98 5.53
CA ASP A 141 -30.39 16.26 5.26
C ASP A 141 -29.45 15.30 6.00
N ASN A 142 -29.83 14.79 7.17
CA ASN A 142 -29.01 13.83 7.92
C ASN A 142 -28.91 12.48 7.18
N TYR A 143 -29.98 12.02 6.54
CA TYR A 143 -29.96 10.81 5.71
C TYR A 143 -29.11 11.02 4.45
N HIS A 144 -29.26 12.19 3.81
CA HIS A 144 -28.44 12.55 2.66
C HIS A 144 -26.95 12.63 3.01
N LEU A 145 -26.60 13.15 4.18
CA LEU A 145 -25.21 13.20 4.65
C LEU A 145 -24.61 11.79 4.77
N ILE A 146 -25.31 10.85 5.40
CA ILE A 146 -24.85 9.46 5.55
C ILE A 146 -24.68 8.80 4.19
N SER A 147 -25.67 8.93 3.30
CA SER A 147 -25.60 8.39 1.94
C SER A 147 -24.42 8.97 1.14
N ASN A 148 -24.18 10.28 1.25
CA ASN A 148 -23.07 10.95 0.59
C ASN A 148 -21.71 10.48 1.13
N LEU A 149 -21.57 10.30 2.44
CA LEU A 149 -20.36 9.75 3.06
C LEU A 149 -20.07 8.33 2.57
N ASP A 150 -21.07 7.47 2.54
CA ASP A 150 -20.96 6.08 2.07
C ASP A 150 -20.54 6.04 0.59
N TYR A 151 -21.19 6.86 -0.25
CA TYR A 151 -20.87 6.94 -1.67
C TYR A 151 -19.48 7.52 -1.96
N GLN A 152 -19.08 8.54 -1.20
CA GLN A 152 -17.74 9.13 -1.30
C GLN A 152 -16.68 8.11 -0.92
N LEU A 153 -16.82 7.41 0.21
CA LEU A 153 -15.86 6.39 0.61
C LEU A 153 -15.79 5.26 -0.42
N TYR A 154 -16.93 4.75 -0.89
CA TYR A 154 -16.95 3.69 -1.89
C TYR A 154 -16.12 4.04 -3.14
N ARG A 155 -16.29 5.26 -3.68
CA ARG A 155 -15.49 5.73 -4.81
C ARG A 155 -14.01 5.80 -4.46
N ASN A 156 -13.68 6.30 -3.28
CA ASN A 156 -12.30 6.41 -2.83
C ASN A 156 -11.65 5.03 -2.65
N LEU A 157 -12.34 4.04 -2.09
CA LEU A 157 -11.85 2.67 -1.95
C LEU A 157 -11.49 2.05 -3.30
N LYS A 158 -12.29 2.32 -4.34
CA LYS A 158 -11.98 1.87 -5.71
C LYS A 158 -10.72 2.53 -6.26
N LEU A 159 -10.55 3.83 -6.05
CA LEU A 159 -9.34 4.55 -6.45
C LEU A 159 -8.11 4.07 -5.69
N ILE A 160 -8.22 3.85 -4.38
CA ILE A 160 -7.16 3.31 -3.53
C ILE A 160 -6.66 1.97 -4.08
N LEU A 161 -7.55 1.05 -4.46
CA LEU A 161 -7.14 -0.23 -5.05
C LEU A 161 -6.41 -0.07 -6.38
N ILE A 162 -6.86 0.87 -7.23
CA ILE A 162 -6.18 1.19 -8.50
C ILE A 162 -4.78 1.74 -8.23
N ASP A 163 -4.64 2.62 -7.24
CA ASP A 163 -3.36 3.20 -6.85
C ASP A 163 -2.41 2.14 -6.29
N ILE A 164 -2.85 1.30 -5.34
CA ILE A 164 -2.03 0.21 -4.79
C ILE A 164 -1.55 -0.71 -5.92
N LYS A 165 -2.45 -1.14 -6.80
CA LYS A 165 -2.06 -1.97 -7.95
C LYS A 165 -1.02 -1.28 -8.83
N SER A 166 -1.19 0.02 -9.07
CA SER A 166 -0.25 0.81 -9.87
C SER A 166 1.11 0.95 -9.18
N TYR A 167 1.14 1.16 -7.86
CA TYR A 167 2.37 1.18 -7.06
C TYR A 167 3.09 -0.16 -7.12
N ILE A 168 2.37 -1.28 -6.97
CA ILE A 168 2.94 -2.62 -7.08
C ILE A 168 3.64 -2.80 -8.45
N LEU A 169 2.96 -2.47 -9.54
CA LEU A 169 3.51 -2.58 -10.90
C LEU A 169 4.73 -1.67 -11.09
N ARG A 170 4.69 -0.46 -10.53
CA ARG A 170 5.78 0.51 -10.61
C ARG A 170 7.02 0.03 -9.85
N ILE A 171 6.86 -0.47 -8.62
CA ILE A 171 7.92 -1.09 -7.83
C ILE A 171 8.53 -2.27 -8.60
N CYS A 172 7.70 -3.19 -9.11
CA CYS A 172 8.19 -4.34 -9.88
C CYS A 172 9.00 -3.89 -11.11
N ASN A 173 8.51 -2.90 -11.84
CA ASN A 173 9.19 -2.35 -13.02
C ASN A 173 10.53 -1.68 -12.66
N ILE A 174 10.57 -0.87 -11.61
CA ILE A 174 11.80 -0.17 -11.15
C ILE A 174 12.84 -1.18 -10.68
N LEU A 175 12.45 -2.14 -9.83
CA LEU A 175 13.38 -3.15 -9.31
C LEU A 175 13.90 -4.08 -10.42
N THR A 176 13.05 -4.45 -11.38
CA THR A 176 13.47 -5.30 -12.51
C THR A 176 14.46 -4.59 -13.42
N LYS A 177 14.20 -3.31 -13.75
CA LYS A 177 15.08 -2.50 -14.61
C LYS A 177 16.43 -2.19 -13.97
N ASN A 178 16.45 -2.00 -12.65
CA ASN A 178 17.65 -1.64 -11.90
C ASN A 178 18.33 -2.85 -11.23
N LYS A 179 17.88 -4.08 -11.50
CA LYS A 179 18.40 -5.31 -10.88
C LYS A 179 19.92 -5.45 -11.03
N ASP A 180 20.46 -5.10 -12.19
CA ASP A 180 21.91 -5.15 -12.44
C ASP A 180 22.68 -4.06 -11.70
N LEU A 181 22.07 -2.88 -11.49
CA LEU A 181 22.69 -1.78 -10.74
C LEU A 181 22.72 -2.08 -9.24
N ILE A 182 21.66 -2.71 -8.73
CA ILE A 182 21.55 -3.18 -7.35
C ILE A 182 22.53 -4.34 -7.11
N ASN A 183 22.64 -5.31 -8.02
CA ASN A 183 23.51 -6.49 -7.82
C ASN A 183 24.99 -6.31 -8.20
N ARG A 184 25.34 -5.37 -9.11
CA ARG A 184 26.74 -5.19 -9.55
C ARG A 184 27.67 -4.81 -8.41
N GLN A 185 27.17 -4.07 -7.42
CA GLN A 185 27.98 -3.69 -6.27
C GLN A 185 28.41 -4.92 -5.46
N SER A 186 27.55 -5.93 -5.27
CA SER A 186 27.93 -7.19 -4.61
C SER A 186 29.07 -7.94 -5.31
N SER A 187 29.22 -7.80 -6.64
CA SER A 187 30.31 -8.42 -7.41
C SER A 187 31.61 -7.60 -7.41
N CYS A 188 31.52 -6.26 -7.35
CA CYS A 188 32.70 -5.39 -7.24
C CYS A 188 33.42 -5.57 -5.89
N TYR A 189 32.70 -5.95 -4.83
CA TYR A 189 33.31 -6.23 -3.51
C TYR A 189 33.95 -7.62 -3.41
N GLN A 190 33.72 -8.55 -4.36
CA GLN A 190 34.43 -9.83 -4.37
C GLN A 190 35.93 -9.69 -4.72
N HIS A 191 36.38 -8.54 -5.22
CA HIS A 191 37.80 -8.24 -5.44
C HIS A 191 38.51 -7.58 -4.26
N VAL A 192 37.80 -7.19 -3.19
CA VAL A 192 38.42 -6.52 -2.02
C VAL A 192 38.68 -7.50 -0.86
N ASN A 193 37.96 -8.62 -0.78
CA ASN A 193 38.20 -9.68 0.20
C ASN A 193 39.31 -10.67 -0.19
N SER A 194 40.10 -10.39 -1.23
CA SER A 194 41.33 -11.16 -1.54
C SER A 194 42.61 -10.51 -0.98
N TYR A 195 42.49 -9.44 -0.20
CA TYR A 195 43.63 -8.74 0.43
C TYR A 195 43.52 -8.56 1.95
N PHE A 196 42.58 -9.25 2.61
CA PHE A 196 42.56 -9.42 4.06
C PHE A 196 42.25 -10.87 4.43
#